data_AF-A0A8J3LQQ4-F1
#
_entry.id   AF-A0A8J3LQQ4-F1
#
_cell.length_a   1.000
_cell.length_b   1.000
_cell.length_c   1.000
_cell.angle_alpha   90.00
_cell.angle_beta   90.00
_cell.angle_gamma   90.00
#
_symmetry.space_group_name_H-M   'P 1'
#
loop_
_entity.id
_entity.type
_entity.pdbx_description
1 polymer ?
#
loop_
_entity_poly.entity_id
_entity_poly.type
_entity_poly.pdbx_seq_one_letter_code
_entity_poly.pdbx_strand_id
1 'polypeptide(L)'
;MHISRPGLDTVPPGPFRDLVDALHELYLNAGCPSGRVVSTSIYRDRSLEVVSHETYRAALRGAYLLSWPKYHSIIVELNRRSRAPLDEAVLVAEFQARWRHARANSP
;
A
#
# COMPACT_ATOMS: atom_id res chain seq x y z
N MET A 1 -6.35 15.35 2.10
CA MET A 1 -6.61 15.12 0.66
C MET A 1 -6.77 13.62 0.46
N HIS A 2 -7.98 13.20 0.11
CA HIS A 2 -8.29 11.80 -0.21
C HIS A 2 -7.65 11.45 -1.57
N ILE A 3 -7.08 10.26 -1.68
CA ILE A 3 -6.58 9.74 -2.95
C ILE A 3 -7.66 8.82 -3.51
N SER A 4 -8.19 9.17 -4.67
CA SER A 4 -9.16 8.33 -5.36
C SER A 4 -8.48 7.07 -5.90
N ARG A 5 -9.22 5.95 -5.89
CA ARG A 5 -8.79 4.71 -6.55
C ARG A 5 -8.46 5.00 -8.03
N PRO A 6 -7.32 4.52 -8.56
CA PRO A 6 -6.96 4.76 -9.94
C PRO A 6 -7.96 4.09 -10.92
N GLY A 7 -8.23 4.79 -12.02
CA GLY A 7 -9.06 4.26 -13.10
C GLY A 7 -8.37 3.12 -13.84
N LEU A 8 -9.16 2.34 -14.60
CA LEU A 8 -8.64 1.25 -15.45
C LEU A 8 -7.70 1.76 -16.55
N ASP A 9 -7.84 3.03 -16.95
CA ASP A 9 -6.95 3.69 -17.89
C ASP A 9 -5.53 3.92 -17.32
N THR A 10 -5.42 4.14 -16.01
CA THR A 10 -4.14 4.37 -15.32
C THR A 10 -3.49 3.07 -14.86
N VAL A 11 -4.28 2.15 -14.33
CA VAL A 11 -3.83 0.82 -13.88
C VAL A 11 -4.71 -0.21 -14.57
N PRO A 12 -4.27 -0.76 -15.72
CA PRO A 12 -5.05 -1.73 -16.48
C PRO A 12 -5.24 -3.03 -15.70
N PRO A 13 -6.26 -3.83 -16.03
CA PRO A 13 -6.49 -5.14 -15.41
C PRO A 13 -5.23 -6.01 -15.42
N GLY A 14 -4.95 -6.66 -14.29
CA GLY A 14 -3.83 -7.59 -14.14
C GLY A 14 -3.27 -7.62 -12.72
N PRO A 15 -2.20 -8.39 -12.48
CA PRO A 15 -1.70 -8.64 -11.12
C PRO A 15 -1.28 -7.37 -10.35
N PHE A 16 -0.79 -6.35 -11.05
CA PHE A 16 -0.50 -5.05 -10.43
C PHE A 16 -1.76 -4.31 -10.01
N ARG A 17 -2.85 -4.43 -10.78
CA ARG A 17 -4.15 -3.86 -10.43
C ARG A 17 -4.72 -4.50 -9.18
N ASP A 18 -4.67 -5.83 -9.06
CA ASP A 18 -5.14 -6.55 -7.88
C ASP A 18 -4.41 -6.08 -6.60
N LEU A 19 -3.09 -5.84 -6.69
CA LEU A 19 -2.31 -5.28 -5.60
C LEU A 19 -2.76 -3.86 -5.22
N VAL A 20 -2.97 -3.00 -6.22
CA VAL A 20 -3.37 -1.60 -6.02
C VAL A 20 -4.79 -1.51 -5.46
N ASP A 21 -5.72 -2.33 -5.95
CA ASP A 21 -7.10 -2.36 -5.45
C ASP A 21 -7.15 -2.81 -3.98
N ALA A 22 -6.45 -3.89 -3.63
CA ALA A 22 -6.35 -4.37 -2.25
C ALA A 22 -5.72 -3.31 -1.32
N LEU A 23 -4.66 -2.63 -1.77
CA LEU A 23 -4.05 -1.54 -1.01
C LEU A 23 -5.04 -0.38 -0.81
N HIS A 24 -5.85 -0.08 -1.83
CA HIS A 24 -6.87 0.95 -1.75
C HIS A 24 -7.98 0.60 -0.75
N GLU A 25 -8.40 -0.65 -0.68
CA GLU A 25 -9.38 -1.11 0.32
C GLU A 25 -8.84 -0.94 1.74
N LEU A 26 -7.58 -1.32 1.97
CA LEU A 26 -6.92 -1.11 3.26
C LEU A 26 -6.80 0.39 3.60
N TYR A 27 -6.49 1.24 2.61
CA TYR A 27 -6.48 2.69 2.76
C TYR A 27 -7.84 3.28 3.17
N LEU A 28 -8.93 2.78 2.57
CA LEU A 28 -10.29 3.18 2.92
C LEU A 28 -10.63 2.76 4.37
N ASN A 29 -10.31 1.51 4.73
CA ASN A 29 -10.53 0.96 6.08
C ASN A 29 -9.73 1.70 7.17
N ALA A 30 -8.55 2.22 6.81
CA ALA A 30 -7.70 3.07 7.64
C ALA A 30 -8.22 4.51 7.82
N GLY A 31 -9.36 4.87 7.22
CA GLY A 31 -9.91 6.22 7.30
C GLY A 31 -9.20 7.22 6.41
N CYS A 32 -8.61 6.78 5.31
CA CYS A 32 -7.96 7.62 4.30
C CYS A 32 -6.83 8.53 4.86
N PRO A 33 -5.86 8.00 5.61
CA PRO A 33 -4.86 8.84 6.28
C PRO A 33 -4.05 9.64 5.27
N SER A 34 -3.67 10.86 5.65
CA SER A 34 -2.83 11.68 4.78
C SER A 34 -1.42 11.08 4.68
N GLY A 35 -0.78 11.22 3.51
CA GLY A 35 0.60 10.76 3.35
C GLY A 35 1.54 11.33 4.41
N ARG A 36 1.35 12.61 4.80
CA ARG A 36 2.11 13.28 5.87
C ARG A 36 2.12 12.50 7.18
N VAL A 37 0.94 12.07 7.58
CA VAL A 37 0.72 11.33 8.81
C VAL A 37 1.34 9.93 8.73
N VAL A 38 1.15 9.23 7.61
CA VAL A 38 1.68 7.86 7.40
C VAL A 38 3.19 7.83 7.43
N SER A 39 3.87 8.67 6.65
CA SER A 39 5.35 8.67 6.61
C SER A 39 5.97 9.13 7.92
N THR A 40 5.35 10.09 8.62
CA THR A 40 5.85 10.49 9.95
C THR A 40 5.76 9.34 10.94
N SER A 41 4.68 8.54 10.87
CA SER A 41 4.51 7.35 11.69
C SER A 41 5.55 6.28 11.34
N ILE A 42 5.69 5.95 10.05
CA ILE A 42 6.70 5.01 9.54
C ILE A 42 8.11 5.45 9.94
N TYR A 43 8.44 6.74 9.81
CA TYR A 43 9.76 7.26 10.18
C TYR A 43 10.08 7.10 11.68
N ARG A 44 9.05 7.19 12.54
CA ARG A 44 9.21 6.99 13.99
C ARG A 44 9.35 5.51 14.36
N ASP A 45 8.79 4.62 13.56
CA ASP A 45 8.95 3.18 13.72
C ASP A 45 10.24 2.69 13.05
N ARG A 46 11.28 2.46 13.86
CA ARG A 46 12.61 2.04 13.38
C ARG A 46 12.64 0.64 12.78
N SER A 47 11.57 -0.15 12.92
CA SER A 47 11.46 -1.48 12.30
C SER A 47 10.97 -1.43 10.85
N LEU A 48 10.47 -0.28 10.40
CA LEU A 48 9.89 -0.11 9.07
C LEU A 48 10.85 0.60 8.11
N GLU A 49 10.80 0.19 6.84
CA GLU A 49 11.47 0.92 5.75
C GLU A 49 10.86 2.31 5.58
N VAL A 50 11.70 3.33 5.43
CA VAL A 50 11.24 4.72 5.34
C VAL A 50 10.53 4.96 4.01
N VAL A 51 9.32 5.51 4.10
CA VAL A 51 8.48 5.84 2.95
C VAL A 51 8.16 7.32 2.98
N SER A 52 8.46 8.06 1.91
CA SER A 52 8.09 9.47 1.76
C SER A 52 6.59 9.64 1.44
N HIS A 53 6.03 10.81 1.70
CA HIS A 53 4.63 11.12 1.35
C HIS A 53 4.32 10.93 -0.14
N GLU A 54 5.31 11.21 -0.99
CA GLU A 54 5.21 11.05 -2.44
C GLU A 54 5.22 9.58 -2.84
N THR A 55 6.12 8.78 -2.23
CA THR A 55 6.15 7.33 -2.43
C THR A 55 4.83 6.69 -2.01
N TYR A 56 4.28 7.10 -0.86
CA TYR A 56 2.97 6.64 -0.40
C TYR A 56 1.85 7.00 -1.38
N ARG A 57 1.85 8.23 -1.91
CA ARG A 57 0.87 8.66 -2.94
C ARG A 57 1.03 7.87 -4.24
N ALA A 58 2.26 7.59 -4.65
CA ALA A 58 2.56 6.80 -5.84
C ALA A 58 2.05 5.35 -5.70
N ALA A 59 2.19 4.75 -4.50
CA ALA A 59 1.67 3.42 -4.20
C ALA A 59 0.14 3.35 -4.39
N LEU A 60 -0.59 4.31 -3.79
CA LEU A 60 -2.05 4.35 -3.88
C LEU A 60 -2.54 4.65 -5.30
N ARG A 61 -1.86 5.54 -6.03
CA ARG A 61 -2.20 5.83 -7.42
C ARG A 61 -1.81 4.71 -8.39
N GLY A 62 -1.08 3.69 -7.93
CA GLY A 62 -0.53 2.65 -8.80
C GLY A 62 0.41 3.22 -9.86
N ALA A 63 1.21 4.24 -9.53
CA ALA A 63 2.08 4.90 -10.52
C ALA A 63 3.21 3.99 -11.02
N TYR A 64 3.73 3.13 -10.15
CA TYR A 64 4.76 2.12 -10.45
C TYR A 64 4.84 1.11 -9.30
N LEU A 65 5.41 -0.07 -9.57
CA LEU A 65 5.60 -1.12 -8.57
C LEU A 65 6.76 -0.75 -7.63
N LEU A 66 6.45 -0.57 -6.34
CA LEU A 66 7.47 -0.34 -5.30
C LEU A 66 8.18 -1.64 -4.88
N SER A 67 9.33 -1.49 -4.21
CA SER A 67 9.96 -2.60 -3.53
C SER A 67 9.08 -3.15 -2.40
N TRP A 68 9.21 -4.44 -2.11
CA TRP A 68 8.44 -5.09 -1.06
C TRP A 68 8.57 -4.41 0.32
N PRO A 69 9.77 -4.01 0.81
CA PRO A 69 9.90 -3.34 2.10
C PRO A 69 9.05 -2.06 2.20
N LYS A 70 8.93 -1.29 1.11
CA LYS A 70 8.09 -0.08 1.08
C LYS A 70 6.61 -0.43 1.15
N TYR A 71 6.15 -1.44 0.42
CA TYR A 71 4.77 -1.92 0.55
C TYR A 71 4.48 -2.41 1.96
N HIS A 72 5.37 -3.22 2.53
CA HIS A 72 5.27 -3.74 3.89
C HIS A 72 5.04 -2.60 4.91
N SER A 73 5.89 -1.57 4.91
CA SER A 73 5.74 -0.41 5.80
C SER A 73 4.39 0.29 5.65
N ILE A 74 3.91 0.47 4.42
CA ILE A 74 2.61 1.10 4.15
C ILE A 74 1.47 0.22 4.67
N ILE A 75 1.50 -1.09 4.38
CA ILE A 75 0.46 -2.05 4.76
C ILE A 75 0.33 -2.14 6.27
N VAL A 76 1.45 -2.32 6.98
CA VAL A 76 1.48 -2.39 8.44
C VAL A 76 0.91 -1.10 9.06
N GLU A 77 1.34 0.06 8.58
CA GLU A 77 0.87 1.34 9.09
C GLU A 77 -0.62 1.59 8.80
N LEU A 78 -1.14 1.18 7.63
CA LEU A 78 -2.57 1.27 7.33
C LEU A 78 -3.40 0.27 8.15
N ASN A 79 -2.91 -0.94 8.36
CA ASN A 79 -3.58 -1.95 9.17
C ASN A 79 -3.74 -1.48 10.62
N ARG A 80 -2.68 -0.93 11.21
CA ARG A 80 -2.70 -0.35 12.58
C ARG A 80 -3.72 0.78 12.74
N ARG A 81 -4.03 1.51 11.66
CA ARG A 81 -5.02 2.60 11.63
C ARG A 81 -6.44 2.13 11.29
N SER A 82 -6.58 0.89 10.83
CA SER A 82 -7.87 0.36 10.41
C SER A 82 -8.80 0.20 11.61
N ARG A 83 -10.10 0.42 11.39
CA ARG A 83 -11.12 0.30 12.46
C ARG A 83 -11.17 -1.10 13.08
N ALA A 84 -10.86 -2.12 12.29
CA ALA A 84 -10.71 -3.50 12.71
C ALA A 84 -9.40 -4.04 12.10
N PRO A 85 -8.26 -3.88 12.79
CA PRO A 85 -6.99 -4.39 12.30
C PRO A 85 -7.07 -5.91 12.10
N LEU A 86 -6.54 -6.38 10.98
CA LEU A 86 -6.39 -7.80 10.71
C LEU A 86 -5.11 -8.32 11.36
N ASP A 87 -4.99 -9.65 11.46
CA ASP A 87 -3.72 -10.28 11.82
C ASP A 87 -2.62 -9.84 10.84
N GLU A 88 -1.55 -9.26 11.39
CA GLU A 88 -0.50 -8.64 10.59
C GLU A 88 0.23 -9.67 9.72
N ALA A 89 0.51 -10.85 10.26
CA ALA A 89 1.24 -11.89 9.53
C ALA A 89 0.42 -12.42 8.35
N VAL A 90 -0.88 -12.66 8.55
CA VAL A 90 -1.80 -13.07 7.47
C VAL A 90 -1.91 -11.97 6.42
N LEU A 91 -2.14 -10.73 6.82
CA LEU A 91 -2.28 -9.59 5.91
C LEU A 91 -1.01 -9.38 5.07
N VAL A 92 0.15 -9.41 5.73
CA VAL A 92 1.45 -9.24 5.07
C VAL A 92 1.71 -10.37 4.08
N ALA A 93 1.45 -11.63 4.45
CA ALA A 93 1.63 -12.77 3.55
C ALA A 93 0.75 -12.67 2.29
N GLU A 94 -0.52 -12.28 2.48
CA GLU A 94 -1.50 -12.03 1.43
C GLU A 94 -1.04 -10.95 0.45
N PHE A 95 -0.60 -9.79 0.95
CA PHE A 95 -0.05 -8.74 0.11
C PHE A 95 1.28 -9.13 -0.55
N GLN A 96 2.11 -9.92 0.12
CA GLN A 96 3.38 -10.38 -0.44
C GLN A 96 3.17 -11.33 -1.62
N ALA A 97 2.14 -12.18 -1.55
CA ALA A 97 1.75 -13.01 -2.68
C ALA A 97 1.34 -12.12 -3.87
N ARG A 98 0.42 -11.17 -3.66
CA ARG A 98 -0.01 -10.22 -4.71
C ARG A 98 1.17 -9.44 -5.32
N TRP A 99 2.09 -8.96 -4.48
CA TRP A 99 3.30 -8.26 -4.93
C TRP A 99 4.22 -9.15 -5.77
N ARG A 100 4.43 -10.40 -5.37
CA ARG A 100 5.23 -11.35 -6.16
C ARG A 100 4.59 -11.63 -7.51
N HIS A 101 3.27 -11.80 -7.57
CA HIS A 101 2.53 -11.94 -8.81
C HIS A 101 2.65 -10.70 -9.70
N ALA A 102 2.50 -9.49 -9.14
CA ALA A 102 2.70 -8.23 -9.85
C ALA A 102 4.12 -8.09 -10.43
N ARG A 103 5.14 -8.42 -9.64
CA ARG A 103 6.54 -8.35 -10.05
C ARG A 103 6.87 -9.34 -11.16
N ALA A 104 6.34 -10.57 -11.10
CA ALA A 104 6.57 -11.59 -12.12
C ALA A 104 5.91 -11.26 -13.47
N ASN A 105 4.88 -10.42 -13.47
CA ASN A 105 4.13 -10.01 -14.67
C ASN A 105 4.40 -8.55 -15.06
N SER A 106 5.39 -7.91 -14.43
CA SER A 106 5.89 -6.61 -14.88
C SER A 106 6.93 -6.86 -15.98
N PRO A 107 6.86 -6.15 -17.12
CA PRO A 107 7.82 -6.30 -18.22
C PRO A 107 9.23 -5.86 -17.84
#